data_AF-A0A3M8AK64-F1
#
_entry.id   AF-A0A3M8AK64-F1
#
_cell.length_a   1.000
_cell.length_b   1.000
_cell.length_c   1.000
_cell.angle_alpha   90.00
_cell.angle_beta   90.00
_cell.angle_gamma   90.00
#
_symmetry.space_group_name_H-M   'P 1'
#
loop_
_entity.id
_entity.type
_entity.pdbx_description
1 polymer ?
#
loop_
_entity_poly.entity_id
_entity_poly.type
_entity_poly.pdbx_seq_one_letter_code
_entity_poly.pdbx_strand_id
1 'polypeptide(L)'
;MSEHELHQESADRLVDVFAPEDQSQSQPVAPVDEIRDLIREDQTRLGDAFRGLEQGLNPSELSELHNVATTGWVYNAQAVLSAAIDGQYSSSPSMIKSIASTLRSLTRAGRGVLSAEALALLTERLRDAERRVEQSQSSDEATESEEEENLEREVSKATDRLFDLPGIYAFSYGWYIEHPADDDRFLIKVGRAESVGRRIDDYRKGVRTHMPEPLALLRVYGSGERSTAEVERLFHRLLSTAGHDNPRRTRLSRQGEVGREWFLTNAAFLDACAEAIGLKTEHLGGSEFA
;
A
#
# COMPACT_ATOMS: atom_id res chain seq x y z
N MET A 1 87.17 13.37 49.96
CA MET A 1 86.68 12.00 50.15
C MET A 1 85.20 12.07 49.85
N SER A 2 84.73 11.68 48.66
CA SER A 2 84.74 10.29 48.12
C SER A 2 83.77 9.41 48.92
N GLU A 3 82.88 8.62 48.31
CA GLU A 3 82.51 8.43 46.89
C GLU A 3 81.14 7.72 46.84
N HIS A 4 80.54 7.61 45.65
CA HIS A 4 79.54 6.61 45.21
C HIS A 4 78.48 6.04 46.19
N GLU A 5 77.19 6.12 45.80
CA GLU A 5 76.49 4.94 45.22
C GLU A 5 75.18 5.28 44.51
N LEU A 6 74.73 4.34 43.67
CA LEU A 6 73.42 4.30 43.01
C LEU A 6 72.61 3.14 43.65
N HIS A 7 71.29 2.97 43.55
CA HIS A 7 70.25 3.39 42.60
C HIS A 7 68.91 3.59 43.41
N GLN A 8 67.66 3.67 42.94
CA GLN A 8 66.99 3.51 41.62
C GLN A 8 65.63 4.27 41.62
N GLU A 9 65.12 4.59 40.43
CA GLU A 9 63.72 4.35 39.98
C GLU A 9 62.51 4.61 40.92
N SER A 10 61.73 5.63 40.56
CA SER A 10 60.28 5.71 40.84
C SER A 10 59.62 6.61 39.80
N ALA A 11 59.15 5.99 38.71
CA ALA A 11 58.23 6.61 37.78
C ALA A 11 56.80 6.44 38.30
N ASP A 12 56.07 7.54 38.55
CA ASP A 12 54.62 7.50 38.68
C ASP A 12 54.00 8.89 38.43
N ARG A 13 52.71 8.89 38.05
CA ARG A 13 51.81 10.04 37.85
C ARG A 13 52.03 10.90 36.60
N LEU A 14 51.88 10.24 35.45
CA LEU A 14 51.13 10.87 34.36
C LEU A 14 49.64 10.91 34.73
N VAL A 15 48.97 12.01 34.40
CA VAL A 15 47.57 12.26 34.77
C VAL A 15 46.66 11.68 33.70
N ASP A 16 46.08 10.52 33.95
CA ASP A 16 45.05 9.97 33.07
C ASP A 16 43.71 10.69 33.34
N VAL A 17 43.35 11.57 32.42
CA VAL A 17 42.07 12.28 32.43
C VAL A 17 41.01 11.33 31.92
N PHE A 18 40.36 10.61 32.83
CA PHE A 18 39.22 9.74 32.53
C PHE A 18 38.14 10.56 31.80
N ALA A 19 37.94 10.23 30.51
CA ALA A 19 36.79 10.70 29.75
C ALA A 19 35.50 10.06 30.32
N PRO A 20 34.36 10.76 30.29
CA PRO A 20 33.08 10.15 30.64
C PRO A 20 32.67 9.18 29.52
N GLU A 21 32.55 7.89 29.87
CA GLU A 21 31.89 6.91 29.03
C GLU A 21 30.38 7.18 29.01
N ASP A 22 29.92 7.98 28.04
CA ASP A 22 28.49 8.02 27.67
C ASP A 22 28.14 6.77 26.85
N GLN A 23 28.21 5.61 27.52
CA GLN A 23 27.62 4.38 27.02
C GLN A 23 26.12 4.38 27.34
N SER A 24 25.38 5.25 26.66
CA SER A 24 23.92 5.08 26.51
C SER A 24 23.66 3.82 25.69
N GLN A 25 23.67 2.68 26.38
CA GLN A 25 23.28 1.38 25.83
C GLN A 25 21.79 1.42 25.50
N SER A 26 21.46 1.86 24.29
CA SER A 26 20.13 1.76 23.70
C SER A 26 19.67 0.31 23.84
N GLN A 27 18.60 0.09 24.62
CA GLN A 27 18.02 -1.24 24.74
C GLN A 27 17.62 -1.74 23.34
N PRO A 28 17.78 -3.03 23.04
CA PRO A 28 17.30 -3.58 21.78
C PRO A 28 15.79 -3.34 21.68
N VAL A 29 15.38 -2.63 20.63
CA VAL A 29 13.96 -2.39 20.32
C VAL A 29 13.29 -3.74 20.13
N ALA A 30 12.07 -3.92 20.67
CA ALA A 30 11.39 -5.19 20.53
C ALA A 30 11.04 -5.44 19.05
N PRO A 31 11.09 -6.69 18.55
CA PRO A 31 10.81 -7.00 17.15
C PRO A 31 9.47 -6.48 16.61
N VAL A 32 8.47 -6.36 17.49
CA VAL A 32 7.14 -5.79 17.17
C VAL A 32 7.18 -4.27 17.02
N ASP A 33 8.02 -3.58 17.79
CA ASP A 33 8.15 -2.13 17.72
C ASP A 33 8.92 -1.70 16.46
N GLU A 34 9.91 -2.48 16.02
CA GLU A 34 10.53 -2.29 14.69
C GLU A 34 9.51 -2.43 13.54
N ILE A 35 8.57 -3.39 13.64
CA ILE A 35 7.49 -3.56 12.66
C ILE A 35 6.52 -2.37 12.70
N ARG A 36 6.20 -1.85 13.90
CA ARG A 36 5.39 -0.62 14.05
C ARG A 36 6.09 0.59 13.45
N ASP A 37 7.39 0.74 13.65
CA ASP A 37 8.18 1.85 13.10
C ASP A 37 8.22 1.78 11.57
N LEU A 38 8.47 0.60 10.99
CA LEU A 38 8.39 0.37 9.54
C LEU A 38 7.02 0.75 8.96
N ILE A 39 5.94 0.38 9.65
CA ILE A 39 4.56 0.73 9.23
C ILE A 39 4.28 2.23 9.43
N ARG A 40 4.85 2.87 10.47
CA ARG A 40 4.70 4.31 10.69
C ARG A 40 5.42 5.15 9.63
N GLU A 41 6.52 4.64 9.10
CA GLU A 41 7.28 5.26 8.00
C GLU A 41 6.67 4.97 6.61
N ASP A 42 5.79 3.97 6.50
CA ASP A 42 5.12 3.61 5.24
C ASP A 42 4.30 4.80 4.67
N GLN A 43 4.63 5.20 3.44
CA GLN A 43 3.95 6.29 2.72
C GLN A 43 2.69 5.82 1.97
N THR A 44 2.31 4.54 2.08
CA THR A 44 1.04 4.03 1.55
C THR A 44 -0.14 4.27 2.51
N ARG A 45 -1.34 3.88 2.05
CA ARG A 45 -2.57 3.93 2.84
C ARG A 45 -2.51 3.12 4.14
N LEU A 46 -1.63 2.11 4.25
CA LEU A 46 -1.48 1.36 5.50
C LEU A 46 -0.84 2.23 6.59
N GLY A 47 0.26 2.91 6.27
CA GLY A 47 0.90 3.85 7.20
C GLY A 47 0.03 5.07 7.50
N ASP A 48 -0.74 5.57 6.53
CA ASP A 48 -1.77 6.61 6.75
C ASP A 48 -2.78 6.17 7.83
N ALA A 49 -3.38 4.99 7.66
CA ALA A 49 -4.32 4.43 8.63
C ALA A 49 -3.66 4.23 9.99
N PHE A 50 -2.44 3.68 10.04
CA PHE A 50 -1.70 3.47 11.29
C PHE A 50 -1.48 4.78 12.05
N ARG A 51 -0.92 5.80 11.38
CA ARG A 51 -0.67 7.13 11.97
C ARG A 51 -1.95 7.79 12.48
N GLY A 52 -3.07 7.65 11.77
CA GLY A 52 -4.35 8.22 12.21
C GLY A 52 -5.01 7.43 13.35
N LEU A 53 -4.88 6.11 13.36
CA LEU A 53 -5.35 5.27 14.48
C LEU A 53 -4.53 5.52 15.76
N GLU A 54 -3.21 5.74 15.66
CA GLU A 54 -2.38 6.19 16.79
C GLU A 54 -2.82 7.57 17.34
N GLN A 55 -3.42 8.42 16.50
CA GLN A 55 -4.01 9.70 16.89
C GLN A 55 -5.45 9.58 17.42
N GLY A 56 -6.02 8.38 17.46
CA GLY A 56 -7.39 8.11 17.92
C GLY A 56 -8.48 8.47 16.91
N LEU A 57 -8.15 8.70 15.64
CA LEU A 57 -9.14 8.95 14.58
C LEU A 57 -9.95 7.69 14.31
N ASN A 58 -11.27 7.86 14.16
CA ASN A 58 -12.17 6.76 13.79
C ASN A 58 -12.21 6.53 12.26
N PRO A 59 -12.75 5.40 11.77
CA PRO A 59 -12.78 5.09 10.34
C PRO A 59 -13.45 6.14 9.44
N SER A 60 -14.46 6.86 9.94
CA SER A 60 -15.12 7.94 9.19
C SER A 60 -14.21 9.15 9.05
N GLU A 61 -13.56 9.57 10.14
CA GLU A 61 -12.61 10.69 10.14
C GLU A 61 -11.40 10.42 9.23
N LEU A 62 -10.87 9.20 9.28
CA LEU A 62 -9.82 8.75 8.36
C LEU A 62 -10.26 8.79 6.89
N SER A 63 -11.46 8.31 6.58
CA SER A 63 -11.96 8.32 5.21
C SER A 63 -12.22 9.73 4.69
N GLU A 64 -12.69 10.64 5.54
CA GLU A 64 -12.82 12.07 5.21
C GLU A 64 -11.46 12.73 4.99
N LEU A 65 -10.50 12.54 5.92
CA LEU A 65 -9.13 13.07 5.83
C LEU A 65 -8.42 12.63 4.54
N HIS A 66 -8.59 11.37 4.14
CA HIS A 66 -7.96 10.80 2.95
C HIS A 66 -8.81 10.90 1.67
N ASN A 67 -9.95 11.61 1.73
CA ASN A 67 -10.85 11.88 0.60
C ASN A 67 -11.37 10.60 -0.10
N VAL A 68 -11.71 9.60 0.72
CA VAL A 68 -12.28 8.30 0.32
C VAL A 68 -13.76 8.24 0.73
N ALA A 69 -14.63 7.78 -0.16
CA ALA A 69 -16.09 7.75 0.08
C ALA A 69 -16.55 6.56 0.94
N THR A 70 -15.65 5.62 1.27
CA THR A 70 -15.94 4.38 1.98
C THR A 70 -14.95 4.13 3.12
N THR A 71 -15.41 3.45 4.15
CA THR A 71 -14.67 3.08 5.38
C THR A 71 -13.93 1.76 5.29
N GLY A 72 -14.29 0.89 4.34
CA GLY A 72 -13.77 -0.48 4.22
C GLY A 72 -12.24 -0.60 4.13
N TRP A 73 -11.55 0.42 3.59
CA TRP A 73 -10.09 0.43 3.54
C TRP A 73 -9.44 0.58 4.91
N VAL A 74 -10.07 1.32 5.84
CA VAL A 74 -9.60 1.45 7.23
C VAL A 74 -9.76 0.13 7.96
N TYR A 75 -10.90 -0.54 7.81
CA TYR A 75 -11.13 -1.86 8.40
C TYR A 75 -10.15 -2.92 7.86
N ASN A 76 -9.85 -2.88 6.55
CA ASN A 76 -8.82 -3.75 5.98
C ASN A 76 -7.42 -3.41 6.52
N ALA A 77 -7.08 -2.12 6.67
CA ALA A 77 -5.83 -1.70 7.29
C ALA A 77 -5.74 -2.17 8.75
N GLN A 78 -6.79 -2.01 9.56
CA GLN A 78 -6.87 -2.53 10.92
C GLN A 78 -6.61 -4.05 10.98
N ALA A 79 -7.22 -4.83 10.10
CA ALA A 79 -6.99 -6.27 10.04
C ALA A 79 -5.55 -6.65 9.62
N VAL A 80 -4.93 -5.88 8.73
CA VAL A 80 -3.49 -6.03 8.42
C VAL A 80 -2.63 -5.69 9.63
N LEU A 81 -2.94 -4.62 10.36
CA LEU A 81 -2.22 -4.20 11.56
C LEU A 81 -2.30 -5.27 12.66
N SER A 82 -3.50 -5.79 12.95
CA SER A 82 -3.69 -6.89 13.90
C SER A 82 -2.95 -8.17 13.48
N ALA A 83 -2.83 -8.46 12.18
CA ALA A 83 -2.06 -9.60 11.69
C ALA A 83 -0.55 -9.40 11.81
N ALA A 84 -0.05 -8.20 11.48
CA ALA A 84 1.37 -7.86 11.50
C ALA A 84 1.92 -7.70 12.94
N ILE A 85 1.17 -7.02 13.81
CA ILE A 85 1.58 -6.63 15.16
C ILE A 85 1.18 -7.72 16.17
N ASP A 86 -0.09 -8.11 16.19
CA ASP A 86 -0.65 -8.99 17.24
C ASP A 86 -0.70 -10.47 16.81
N GLY A 87 -0.52 -10.77 15.53
CA GLY A 87 -0.68 -12.12 14.97
C GLY A 87 -2.14 -12.59 14.88
N GLN A 88 -3.09 -11.66 14.89
CA GLN A 88 -4.52 -11.95 14.80
C GLN A 88 -5.01 -11.77 13.37
N TYR A 89 -5.70 -12.76 12.83
CA TYR A 89 -6.20 -12.76 11.45
C TYR A 89 -7.72 -12.79 11.43
N SER A 90 -8.32 -12.10 10.47
CA SER A 90 -9.73 -12.27 10.11
C SER A 90 -10.05 -13.72 9.72
N SER A 91 -11.31 -14.10 9.83
CA SER A 91 -11.87 -15.36 9.31
C SER A 91 -12.28 -15.26 7.83
N SER A 92 -12.61 -14.07 7.31
CA SER A 92 -13.06 -13.88 5.92
C SER A 92 -11.96 -14.25 4.92
N PRO A 93 -12.19 -15.23 4.02
CA PRO A 93 -11.22 -15.64 3.01
C PRO A 93 -10.76 -14.52 2.07
N SER A 94 -11.62 -13.51 1.86
CA SER A 94 -11.30 -12.35 1.02
C SER A 94 -10.27 -11.43 1.72
N MET A 95 -10.47 -11.18 3.01
CA MET A 95 -9.58 -10.36 3.82
C MET A 95 -8.23 -11.05 4.08
N ILE A 96 -8.22 -12.35 4.36
CA ILE A 96 -6.97 -13.12 4.56
C ILE A 96 -6.05 -13.02 3.32
N LYS A 97 -6.62 -13.03 2.10
CA LYS A 97 -5.84 -12.81 0.86
C LYS A 97 -5.23 -11.41 0.80
N SER A 98 -5.98 -10.36 1.16
CA SER A 98 -5.43 -9.00 1.25
C SER A 98 -4.32 -8.92 2.30
N ILE A 99 -4.52 -9.52 3.47
CA ILE A 99 -3.52 -9.58 4.55
C ILE A 99 -2.23 -10.25 4.04
N ALA A 100 -2.32 -11.40 3.37
CA ALA A 100 -1.16 -12.10 2.84
C ALA A 100 -0.36 -11.27 1.81
N SER A 101 -1.03 -10.58 0.88
CA SER A 101 -0.35 -9.67 -0.07
C SER A 101 0.32 -8.49 0.64
N THR A 102 -0.37 -7.83 1.59
CA THR A 102 0.20 -6.70 2.31
C THR A 102 1.38 -7.11 3.20
N LEU A 103 1.28 -8.24 3.92
CA LEU A 103 2.40 -8.81 4.67
C LEU A 103 3.59 -9.17 3.78
N ARG A 104 3.35 -9.65 2.55
CA ARG A 104 4.41 -9.92 1.56
C ARG A 104 5.13 -8.64 1.13
N SER A 105 4.37 -7.57 0.89
CA SER A 105 4.92 -6.25 0.58
C SER A 105 5.73 -5.67 1.75
N LEU A 106 5.21 -5.73 2.99
CA LEU A 106 5.95 -5.32 4.19
C LEU A 106 7.22 -6.16 4.40
N THR A 107 7.15 -7.48 4.20
CA THR A 107 8.31 -8.39 4.28
C THR A 107 9.35 -8.11 3.19
N ARG A 108 8.95 -7.53 2.06
CA ARG A 108 9.85 -7.04 1.01
C ARG A 108 10.51 -5.72 1.41
N ALA A 109 9.73 -4.77 1.93
CA ALA A 109 10.18 -3.44 2.36
C ALA A 109 11.13 -3.51 3.58
N GLY A 110 10.85 -4.37 4.56
CA GLY A 110 11.68 -4.53 5.76
C GLY A 110 13.05 -5.17 5.54
N ARG A 111 13.39 -5.64 4.33
CA ARG A 111 14.68 -6.32 4.07
C ARG A 111 15.85 -5.34 4.14
N GLY A 112 16.72 -5.54 5.12
CA GLY A 112 17.87 -4.65 5.36
C GLY A 112 17.51 -3.38 6.14
N VAL A 113 16.26 -3.25 6.58
CA VAL A 113 15.79 -2.20 7.49
C VAL A 113 15.51 -2.80 8.87
N LEU A 114 14.73 -3.88 8.92
CA LEU A 114 14.40 -4.63 10.14
C LEU A 114 15.57 -5.49 10.61
N SER A 115 15.65 -5.72 11.93
CA SER A 115 16.47 -6.76 12.53
C SER A 115 16.11 -8.16 12.03
N ALA A 116 17.02 -9.11 12.24
CA ALA A 116 16.78 -10.50 11.87
C ALA A 116 15.57 -11.11 12.62
N GLU A 117 15.29 -10.66 13.85
CA GLU A 117 14.17 -11.14 14.67
C GLU A 117 12.84 -10.54 14.18
N ALA A 118 12.79 -9.23 13.92
CA ALA A 118 11.61 -8.56 13.36
C ALA A 118 11.26 -9.10 11.96
N LEU A 119 12.25 -9.30 11.09
CA LEU A 119 12.03 -9.87 9.77
C LEU A 119 11.58 -11.34 9.83
N ALA A 120 12.11 -12.12 10.78
CA ALA A 120 11.67 -13.50 11.00
C ALA A 120 10.22 -13.57 11.49
N LEU A 121 9.84 -12.72 12.46
CA LEU A 121 8.47 -12.61 12.97
C LEU A 121 7.48 -12.24 11.85
N LEU A 122 7.79 -11.20 11.06
CA LEU A 122 6.92 -10.79 9.95
C LEU A 122 6.81 -11.88 8.86
N THR A 123 7.90 -12.63 8.61
CA THR A 123 7.90 -13.79 7.70
C THR A 123 7.06 -14.95 8.25
N GLU A 124 7.03 -15.16 9.56
CA GLU A 124 6.12 -16.13 10.21
C GLU A 124 4.66 -15.71 10.00
N ARG A 125 4.33 -14.43 10.23
CA ARG A 125 2.97 -13.90 9.99
C ARG A 125 2.51 -14.08 8.55
N LEU A 126 3.39 -13.83 7.58
CA LEU A 126 3.09 -14.07 6.17
C LEU A 126 2.75 -15.54 5.90
N ARG A 127 3.55 -16.48 6.41
CA ARG A 127 3.32 -17.94 6.23
C ARG A 127 2.01 -18.40 6.87
N ASP A 128 1.63 -17.83 8.01
CA ASP A 128 0.34 -18.11 8.66
C ASP A 128 -0.83 -17.64 7.79
N ALA A 129 -0.75 -16.44 7.22
CA ALA A 129 -1.76 -15.93 6.30
C ALA A 129 -1.85 -16.79 5.03
N GLU A 130 -0.72 -17.15 4.42
CA GLU A 130 -0.67 -18.00 3.23
C GLU A 130 -1.28 -19.39 3.48
N ARG A 131 -0.99 -20.03 4.63
CA ARG A 131 -1.64 -21.31 5.02
C ARG A 131 -3.15 -21.17 5.18
N ARG A 132 -3.64 -20.05 5.71
CA ARG A 132 -5.08 -19.78 5.84
C ARG A 132 -5.74 -19.59 4.47
N VAL A 133 -5.10 -18.92 3.51
CA VAL A 133 -5.61 -18.80 2.13
C VAL A 133 -5.78 -20.19 1.49
N GLU A 134 -4.77 -21.06 1.62
CA GLU A 134 -4.80 -22.43 1.09
C GLU A 134 -5.92 -23.27 1.74
N GLN A 135 -6.08 -23.15 3.07
CA GLN A 135 -7.17 -23.80 3.80
C GLN A 135 -8.55 -23.34 3.32
N SER A 136 -8.80 -22.03 3.22
CA SER A 136 -10.08 -21.49 2.74
C SER A 136 -10.38 -21.83 1.27
N GLN A 137 -9.39 -22.16 0.45
CA GLN A 137 -9.61 -22.70 -0.90
C GLN A 137 -10.02 -24.18 -0.92
N SER A 138 -9.86 -24.89 0.20
CA SER A 138 -10.18 -26.31 0.35
C SER A 138 -11.48 -26.57 1.14
N SER A 139 -11.96 -25.59 1.92
CA SER A 139 -13.13 -25.71 2.80
C SER A 139 -14.19 -24.65 2.47
N ASP A 140 -15.18 -25.05 1.67
CA ASP A 140 -16.33 -24.22 1.23
C ASP A 140 -17.43 -24.05 2.32
N GLU A 141 -17.05 -24.05 3.61
CA GLU A 141 -17.99 -23.93 4.74
C GLU A 141 -17.90 -22.57 5.43
N ALA A 142 -18.95 -21.76 5.19
CA ALA A 142 -19.11 -20.44 5.78
C ALA A 142 -19.34 -20.51 7.29
N THR A 143 -18.52 -19.79 8.05
CA THR A 143 -18.87 -19.29 9.39
C THR A 143 -18.69 -17.78 9.35
N GLU A 144 -19.76 -17.08 8.95
CA GLU A 144 -19.81 -15.63 8.90
C GLU A 144 -20.09 -15.08 10.31
N SER A 145 -19.23 -14.19 10.81
CA SER A 145 -19.54 -13.37 11.98
C SER A 145 -20.35 -12.13 11.59
N GLU A 146 -21.12 -11.56 12.52
CA GLU A 146 -21.97 -10.38 12.26
C GLU A 146 -21.15 -9.16 11.75
N GLU A 147 -19.89 -9.04 12.17
CA GLU A 147 -18.95 -8.00 11.73
C GLU A 147 -18.50 -8.23 10.27
N GLU A 148 -18.24 -9.48 9.89
CA GLU A 148 -17.88 -9.87 8.52
C GLU A 148 -19.05 -9.69 7.56
N GLU A 149 -20.25 -10.15 7.94
CA GLU A 149 -21.44 -9.91 7.12
C GLU A 149 -21.65 -8.41 6.87
N ASN A 150 -21.40 -7.56 7.89
CA ASN A 150 -21.60 -6.12 7.77
C ASN A 150 -20.54 -5.48 6.85
N LEU A 151 -19.27 -5.91 6.94
CA LEU A 151 -18.22 -5.45 6.05
C LEU A 151 -18.43 -5.93 4.60
N GLU A 152 -18.82 -7.19 4.39
CA GLU A 152 -19.14 -7.71 3.06
C GLU A 152 -20.37 -7.01 2.47
N ARG A 153 -21.37 -6.65 3.29
CA ARG A 153 -22.46 -5.75 2.88
C ARG A 153 -21.95 -4.35 2.51
N GLU A 154 -20.96 -3.78 3.20
CA GLU A 154 -20.37 -2.48 2.82
C GLU A 154 -19.59 -2.56 1.51
N VAL A 155 -18.76 -3.60 1.32
CA VAL A 155 -18.01 -3.83 0.08
C VAL A 155 -18.95 -4.10 -1.10
N SER A 156 -19.98 -4.91 -0.89
CA SER A 156 -21.03 -5.18 -1.89
C SER A 156 -21.77 -3.90 -2.28
N LYS A 157 -22.25 -3.11 -1.30
CA LYS A 157 -22.84 -1.78 -1.53
C LYS A 157 -21.89 -0.81 -2.24
N ALA A 158 -20.60 -0.83 -1.92
CA ALA A 158 -19.61 -0.01 -2.60
C ALA A 158 -19.44 -0.41 -4.07
N THR A 159 -19.54 -1.71 -4.38
CA THR A 159 -19.50 -2.23 -5.75
C THR A 159 -20.77 -1.88 -6.53
N ASP A 160 -21.94 -2.00 -5.90
CA ASP A 160 -23.23 -1.62 -6.49
C ASP A 160 -23.30 -0.13 -6.81
N ARG A 161 -22.79 0.74 -5.92
CA ARG A 161 -22.69 2.20 -6.16
C ARG A 161 -21.96 2.54 -7.46
N LEU A 162 -21.00 1.71 -7.89
CA LEU A 162 -20.27 1.96 -9.15
C LEU A 162 -21.16 1.85 -10.38
N PHE A 163 -22.25 1.08 -10.35
CA PHE A 163 -23.10 0.85 -11.54
C PHE A 163 -23.86 2.09 -12.02
N ASP A 164 -24.14 3.05 -11.14
CA ASP A 164 -24.77 4.33 -11.50
C ASP A 164 -23.82 5.52 -11.32
N LEU A 165 -22.52 5.26 -11.11
CA LEU A 165 -21.50 6.28 -10.91
C LEU A 165 -20.83 6.70 -12.24
N PRO A 166 -21.02 7.95 -12.71
CA PRO A 166 -20.14 8.55 -13.70
C PRO A 166 -18.79 8.91 -13.06
N GLY A 167 -17.69 8.66 -13.76
CA GLY A 167 -16.37 8.88 -13.17
C GLY A 167 -15.18 8.46 -14.02
N ILE A 168 -14.02 8.53 -13.37
CA ILE A 168 -12.73 8.07 -13.89
C ILE A 168 -12.40 6.73 -13.23
N TYR A 169 -11.98 5.74 -14.03
CA TYR A 169 -11.44 4.48 -13.55
C TYR A 169 -9.95 4.39 -13.86
N ALA A 170 -9.21 3.71 -12.97
CA ALA A 170 -7.82 3.33 -13.18
C ALA A 170 -7.67 1.82 -13.06
N PHE A 171 -7.07 1.18 -14.06
CA PHE A 171 -6.77 -0.26 -14.03
C PHE A 171 -5.36 -0.57 -14.54
N SER A 172 -4.85 -1.75 -14.21
CA SER A 172 -3.64 -2.32 -14.82
C SER A 172 -3.78 -3.84 -15.03
N TYR A 173 -2.77 -4.46 -15.63
CA TYR A 173 -2.65 -5.91 -15.75
C TYR A 173 -1.74 -6.44 -14.63
N GLY A 174 -1.96 -7.68 -14.18
CA GLY A 174 -1.14 -8.35 -13.17
C GLY A 174 0.35 -8.23 -13.48
N TRP A 175 0.76 -8.55 -14.72
CA TRP A 175 2.16 -8.48 -15.13
C TRP A 175 2.82 -7.10 -14.92
N TYR A 176 2.10 -5.99 -15.15
CA TYR A 176 2.66 -4.65 -14.92
C TYR A 176 2.82 -4.31 -13.44
N ILE A 177 1.95 -4.86 -12.59
CA ILE A 177 2.01 -4.61 -11.14
C ILE A 177 3.14 -5.43 -10.51
N GLU A 178 3.32 -6.68 -10.96
CA GLU A 178 4.44 -7.55 -10.56
C GLU A 178 5.80 -7.04 -11.07
N HIS A 179 5.81 -6.40 -12.24
CA HIS A 179 7.01 -5.91 -12.92
C HIS A 179 6.95 -4.38 -13.12
N PRO A 180 7.01 -3.58 -12.04
CA PRO A 180 7.05 -2.13 -12.14
C PRO A 180 8.28 -1.68 -12.93
N ALA A 181 8.14 -0.61 -13.70
CA ALA A 181 9.19 -0.15 -14.60
C ALA A 181 10.17 0.84 -13.94
N ASP A 182 9.77 1.48 -12.84
CA ASP A 182 10.54 2.49 -12.13
C ASP A 182 9.99 2.66 -10.71
N ASP A 183 10.71 2.20 -9.68
CA ASP A 183 10.54 2.51 -8.25
C ASP A 183 9.10 2.85 -7.76
N ASP A 184 8.20 1.84 -7.83
CA ASP A 184 6.73 1.88 -7.56
C ASP A 184 5.78 2.12 -8.75
N ARG A 185 6.30 2.63 -9.87
CA ARG A 185 5.49 3.04 -11.03
C ARG A 185 5.35 1.92 -12.04
N PHE A 186 4.12 1.75 -12.51
CA PHE A 186 3.77 0.78 -13.55
C PHE A 186 2.77 1.38 -14.55
N LEU A 187 2.48 0.64 -15.61
CA LEU A 187 1.55 1.11 -16.64
C LEU A 187 0.12 0.99 -16.14
N ILE A 188 -0.51 2.13 -15.85
CA ILE A 188 -1.91 2.23 -15.44
C ILE A 188 -2.70 2.88 -16.58
N LYS A 189 -3.83 2.27 -16.95
CA LYS A 189 -4.82 2.87 -17.84
C LYS A 189 -5.78 3.72 -17.03
N VAL A 190 -5.84 5.01 -17.34
CA VAL A 190 -6.75 6.00 -16.77
C VAL A 190 -7.75 6.42 -17.85
N GLY A 191 -9.03 6.10 -17.66
CA GLY A 191 -10.09 6.42 -18.59
C GLY A 191 -11.40 6.72 -17.89
N ARG A 192 -12.42 7.13 -18.64
CA ARG A 192 -13.74 7.51 -18.09
C ARG A 192 -14.90 6.60 -18.50
N ALA A 193 -15.97 6.64 -17.71
CA ALA A 193 -17.27 6.07 -18.05
C ALA A 193 -18.42 6.88 -17.46
N GLU A 194 -19.57 6.91 -18.14
CA GLU A 194 -20.83 7.41 -17.57
C GLU A 194 -21.44 6.45 -16.54
N SER A 195 -20.98 5.19 -16.54
CA SER A 195 -21.27 4.16 -15.55
C SER A 195 -20.02 3.30 -15.40
N VAL A 196 -19.29 3.50 -14.30
CA VAL A 196 -18.01 2.80 -14.08
C VAL A 196 -18.24 1.30 -13.80
N GLY A 197 -19.28 0.93 -13.05
CA GLY A 197 -19.62 -0.45 -12.76
C GLY A 197 -19.97 -1.26 -14.00
N ARG A 198 -20.80 -0.72 -14.91
CA ARG A 198 -21.05 -1.36 -16.23
C ARG A 198 -19.77 -1.50 -17.03
N ARG A 199 -18.91 -0.47 -17.03
CA ARG A 199 -17.64 -0.51 -17.76
C ARG A 199 -16.70 -1.60 -17.22
N ILE A 200 -16.62 -1.79 -15.91
CA ILE A 200 -15.84 -2.86 -15.26
C ILE A 200 -16.42 -4.24 -15.63
N ASP A 201 -17.75 -4.39 -15.59
CA ASP A 201 -18.45 -5.63 -15.92
C ASP A 201 -18.31 -6.00 -17.40
N ASP A 202 -18.43 -5.04 -18.32
CA ASP A 202 -18.13 -5.18 -19.75
C ASP A 202 -16.70 -5.68 -19.98
N TYR A 203 -15.72 -5.13 -19.25
CA TYR A 203 -14.34 -5.60 -19.31
C TYR A 203 -14.21 -7.04 -18.81
N ARG A 204 -14.75 -7.36 -17.62
CA ARG A 204 -14.72 -8.73 -17.06
C ARG A 204 -15.35 -9.77 -17.99
N LYS A 205 -16.43 -9.41 -18.69
CA LYS A 205 -17.12 -10.27 -19.68
C LYS A 205 -16.37 -10.35 -21.01
N GLY A 206 -15.76 -9.25 -21.45
CA GLY A 206 -15.04 -9.13 -22.74
C GLY A 206 -13.65 -9.76 -22.78
N VAL A 207 -13.04 -10.08 -21.63
CA VAL A 207 -11.71 -10.72 -21.52
C VAL A 207 -11.60 -12.06 -22.28
N ARG A 208 -12.73 -12.74 -22.55
CA ARG A 208 -12.76 -14.12 -23.08
C ARG A 208 -12.21 -14.35 -24.51
N THR A 209 -11.94 -13.33 -25.32
CA THR A 209 -11.52 -13.54 -26.73
C THR A 209 -10.05 -13.27 -27.06
N HIS A 210 -9.36 -12.35 -26.38
CA HIS A 210 -8.00 -11.92 -26.82
C HIS A 210 -6.99 -11.58 -25.72
N MET A 211 -7.31 -11.70 -24.43
CA MET A 211 -6.41 -11.25 -23.35
C MET A 211 -6.44 -12.23 -22.17
N PRO A 212 -5.35 -12.97 -21.89
CA PRO A 212 -5.38 -14.08 -20.93
C PRO A 212 -5.26 -13.64 -19.46
N GLU A 213 -4.74 -12.45 -19.16
CA GLU A 213 -4.55 -11.96 -17.79
C GLU A 213 -5.78 -11.20 -17.25
N PRO A 214 -6.11 -11.37 -15.96
CA PRO A 214 -7.17 -10.59 -15.31
C PRO A 214 -6.77 -9.12 -15.16
N LEU A 215 -7.78 -8.25 -15.24
CA LEU A 215 -7.65 -6.81 -15.05
C LEU A 215 -7.79 -6.44 -13.57
N ALA A 216 -6.74 -5.86 -12.99
CA ALA A 216 -6.78 -5.29 -11.66
C ALA A 216 -7.36 -3.87 -11.72
N LEU A 217 -8.57 -3.69 -11.17
CA LEU A 217 -9.13 -2.37 -10.90
C LEU A 217 -8.40 -1.77 -9.70
N LEU A 218 -7.85 -0.58 -9.85
CA LEU A 218 -7.02 0.06 -8.82
C LEU A 218 -7.77 1.19 -8.12
N ARG A 219 -8.49 2.01 -8.89
CA ARG A 219 -9.17 3.21 -8.40
C ARG A 219 -10.43 3.52 -9.21
N VAL A 220 -11.42 4.10 -8.53
CA VAL A 220 -12.52 4.83 -9.17
C VAL A 220 -12.68 6.18 -8.48
N TYR A 221 -12.82 7.25 -9.26
CA TYR A 221 -13.07 8.61 -8.80
C TYR A 221 -14.40 9.10 -9.37
N GLY A 222 -15.35 9.44 -8.50
CA GLY A 222 -16.67 9.93 -8.91
C GLY A 222 -16.57 11.34 -9.48
N SER A 223 -17.12 11.60 -10.69
CA SER A 223 -17.06 12.94 -11.30
C SER A 223 -17.97 13.96 -10.62
N GLY A 224 -18.95 13.49 -9.83
CA GLY A 224 -20.04 14.31 -9.33
C GLY A 224 -20.83 14.91 -10.50
N GLU A 225 -21.21 16.18 -10.37
CA GLU A 225 -21.94 16.93 -11.40
C GLU A 225 -21.07 17.32 -12.62
N ARG A 226 -19.76 17.06 -12.61
CA ARG A 226 -18.84 17.46 -13.69
C ARG A 226 -18.86 16.46 -14.84
N SER A 227 -18.61 16.97 -16.05
CA SER A 227 -18.45 16.12 -17.23
C SER A 227 -17.28 15.15 -17.07
N THR A 228 -17.54 13.86 -17.26
CA THR A 228 -16.52 12.79 -17.25
C THR A 228 -15.38 13.10 -18.23
N ALA A 229 -15.69 13.72 -19.38
CA ALA A 229 -14.74 14.09 -20.43
C ALA A 229 -13.93 15.36 -20.11
N GLU A 230 -14.40 16.20 -19.19
CA GLU A 230 -13.59 17.30 -18.64
C GLU A 230 -12.62 16.75 -17.59
N VAL A 231 -13.13 15.92 -16.68
CA VAL A 231 -12.33 15.32 -15.62
C VAL A 231 -11.22 14.42 -16.17
N GLU A 232 -11.50 13.61 -17.20
CA GLU A 232 -10.48 12.78 -17.88
C GLU A 232 -9.35 13.63 -18.47
N ARG A 233 -9.70 14.75 -19.13
CA ARG A 233 -8.71 15.69 -19.68
C ARG A 233 -7.90 16.39 -18.59
N LEU A 234 -8.46 16.60 -17.39
CA LEU A 234 -7.71 17.10 -16.23
C LEU A 234 -6.68 16.06 -15.77
N PHE A 235 -7.10 14.81 -15.53
CA PHE A 235 -6.20 13.71 -15.16
C PHE A 235 -5.06 13.52 -16.15
N HIS A 236 -5.39 13.35 -17.44
CA HIS A 236 -4.39 13.14 -18.49
C HIS A 236 -3.41 14.30 -18.59
N ARG A 237 -3.88 15.56 -18.41
CA ARG A 237 -3.01 16.73 -18.40
C ARG A 237 -2.08 16.75 -17.18
N LEU A 238 -2.58 16.46 -15.99
CA LEU A 238 -1.77 16.40 -14.76
C LEU A 238 -0.67 15.33 -14.88
N LEU A 239 -1.05 14.12 -15.30
CA LEU A 239 -0.12 13.00 -15.51
C LEU A 239 0.95 13.33 -16.56
N SER A 240 0.59 13.81 -17.75
CA SER A 240 1.57 14.20 -18.77
C SER A 240 2.45 15.38 -18.32
N THR A 241 1.91 16.33 -17.55
CA THR A 241 2.67 17.48 -17.03
C THR A 241 3.69 17.07 -15.97
N ALA A 242 3.38 16.04 -15.16
CA ALA A 242 4.31 15.39 -14.23
C ALA A 242 5.30 14.44 -14.92
N GLY A 243 5.22 14.26 -16.25
CA GLY A 243 6.10 13.36 -17.00
C GLY A 243 5.69 11.88 -16.96
N HIS A 244 4.50 11.55 -16.47
CA HIS A 244 4.00 10.17 -16.32
C HIS A 244 3.49 9.57 -17.66
N ASP A 245 3.91 10.12 -18.80
CA ASP A 245 3.56 9.60 -20.13
C ASP A 245 4.09 8.16 -20.31
N ASN A 246 3.30 7.28 -20.93
CA ASN A 246 3.76 5.92 -21.25
C ASN A 246 5.02 5.96 -22.17
N PRO A 247 6.19 5.46 -21.70
CA PRO A 247 7.45 5.55 -22.45
C PRO A 247 7.45 4.70 -23.73
N ARG A 248 6.56 3.70 -23.84
CA ARG A 248 6.40 2.87 -25.03
C ARG A 248 5.69 3.61 -26.18
N ARG A 249 5.18 4.83 -25.96
CA ARG A 249 4.61 5.69 -27.02
C ARG A 249 5.71 6.42 -27.79
N THR A 250 6.10 5.82 -28.93
CA THR A 250 7.02 6.45 -29.90
C THR A 250 6.51 7.82 -30.37
N ARG A 251 7.43 8.70 -30.79
CA ARG A 251 7.09 10.08 -31.20
C ARG A 251 6.05 10.16 -32.32
N LEU A 252 5.95 9.10 -33.15
CA LEU A 252 4.95 8.95 -34.21
C LEU A 252 3.58 8.51 -33.68
N SER A 253 3.51 7.59 -32.70
CA SER A 253 2.23 7.16 -32.11
C SER A 253 1.63 8.18 -31.14
N ARG A 254 2.35 9.25 -30.80
CA ARG A 254 1.83 10.39 -30.02
C ARG A 254 0.70 11.14 -30.71
N GLN A 255 0.59 11.06 -32.05
CA GLN A 255 -0.51 11.65 -32.83
C GLN A 255 -1.80 10.82 -32.83
N GLY A 256 -1.74 9.52 -32.51
CA GLY A 256 -2.91 8.64 -32.44
C GLY A 256 -3.63 8.71 -31.09
N GLU A 257 -4.93 8.39 -31.08
CA GLU A 257 -5.75 8.27 -29.87
C GLU A 257 -5.41 7.00 -29.06
N VAL A 258 -5.08 5.91 -29.75
CA VAL A 258 -4.77 4.62 -29.13
C VAL A 258 -3.56 4.74 -28.19
N GLY A 259 -3.74 4.29 -26.95
CA GLY A 259 -2.68 4.27 -25.95
C GLY A 259 -2.46 5.59 -25.19
N ARG A 260 -3.17 6.69 -25.52
CA ARG A 260 -3.08 7.99 -24.79
C ARG A 260 -3.47 7.90 -23.32
N GLU A 261 -4.37 6.98 -23.03
CA GLU A 261 -4.96 6.60 -21.76
C GLU A 261 -4.02 5.81 -20.83
N TRP A 262 -2.86 5.35 -21.30
CA TRP A 262 -1.88 4.63 -20.48
C TRP A 262 -0.78 5.56 -19.99
N PHE A 263 -0.47 5.50 -18.70
CA PHE A 263 0.50 6.34 -18.00
C PHE A 263 1.44 5.47 -17.17
N LEU A 264 2.71 5.86 -17.05
CA LEU A 264 3.66 5.26 -16.12
C LEU A 264 3.56 6.01 -14.79
N THR A 265 2.80 5.47 -13.85
CA THR A 265 2.42 6.14 -12.60
C THR A 265 2.12 5.12 -11.51
N ASN A 266 1.95 5.59 -10.27
CA ASN A 266 1.45 4.79 -9.15
C ASN A 266 0.05 5.26 -8.72
N ALA A 267 -0.58 4.56 -7.77
CA ALA A 267 -1.91 4.88 -7.28
C ALA A 267 -1.95 6.14 -6.37
N ALA A 268 -0.89 6.41 -5.59
CA ALA A 268 -0.81 7.57 -4.72
C ALA A 268 -0.85 8.89 -5.52
N PHE A 269 -0.17 8.94 -6.67
CA PHE A 269 -0.20 10.10 -7.57
C PHE A 269 -1.58 10.30 -8.22
N LEU A 270 -2.34 9.22 -8.46
CA LEU A 270 -3.71 9.32 -8.97
C LEU A 270 -4.67 9.84 -7.88
N ASP A 271 -4.49 9.40 -6.63
CA ASP A 271 -5.23 9.93 -5.48
C ASP A 271 -4.93 11.44 -5.29
N ALA A 272 -3.66 11.85 -5.38
CA ALA A 272 -3.26 13.26 -5.34
C ALA A 272 -3.83 14.08 -6.52
N CYS A 273 -3.93 13.50 -7.73
CA CYS A 273 -4.61 14.14 -8.86
C CYS A 273 -6.11 14.35 -8.57
N ALA A 274 -6.76 13.36 -7.95
CA ALA A 274 -8.18 13.42 -7.60
C ALA A 274 -8.45 14.50 -6.53
N GLU A 275 -7.63 14.53 -5.48
CA GLU A 275 -7.68 15.53 -4.41
C GLU A 275 -7.46 16.95 -4.96
N ALA A 276 -6.42 17.16 -5.76
CA ALA A 276 -6.08 18.47 -6.34
C ALA A 276 -7.19 19.04 -7.26
N ILE A 277 -8.12 18.20 -7.74
CA ILE A 277 -9.30 18.62 -8.48
C ILE A 277 -10.62 18.34 -7.74
N GLY A 278 -10.58 18.03 -6.44
CA GLY A 278 -11.76 17.88 -5.58
C GLY A 278 -12.72 16.75 -5.97
N LEU A 279 -12.20 15.57 -6.31
CA LEU A 279 -12.98 14.35 -6.56
C LEU A 279 -12.84 13.39 -5.39
N LYS A 280 -13.90 12.68 -5.02
CA LYS A 280 -13.81 11.59 -4.03
C LYS A 280 -13.33 10.29 -4.67
N THR A 281 -12.57 9.51 -3.92
CA THR A 281 -12.21 8.14 -4.28
C THR A 281 -13.33 7.20 -3.85
N GLU A 282 -14.07 6.69 -4.82
CA GLU A 282 -15.27 5.85 -4.62
C GLU A 282 -14.91 4.36 -4.48
N HIS A 283 -13.79 3.95 -5.07
CA HIS A 283 -13.25 2.60 -4.93
C HIS A 283 -11.74 2.64 -4.76
N LEU A 284 -11.26 1.96 -3.71
CA LEU A 284 -9.87 1.59 -3.52
C LEU A 284 -9.73 0.09 -3.84
N GLY A 285 -9.08 -0.21 -4.97
CA GLY A 285 -8.70 -1.56 -5.34
C GLY A 285 -7.23 -1.84 -5.01
N GLY A 286 -6.91 -3.12 -4.94
CA GLY A 286 -5.56 -3.65 -4.82
C GLY A 286 -5.29 -4.71 -5.88
N SER A 287 -4.02 -5.07 -6.05
CA SER A 287 -3.64 -6.23 -6.84
C SER A 287 -3.63 -7.45 -5.95
N GLU A 288 -4.18 -8.58 -6.41
CA GLU A 288 -3.88 -9.89 -5.81
C GLU A 288 -2.41 -10.33 -6.06
N PHE A 289 -1.70 -9.59 -6.94
CA PHE A 289 -0.33 -9.85 -7.40
C PHE A 289 0.74 -8.89 -6.81
N ALA A 290 0.43 -8.13 -5.74
CA ALA A 290 1.40 -7.24 -5.06
C ALA A 290 2.20 -7.96 -3.94
#